data_AF-A0A965LGE2-F1
#
_entry.id   AF-A0A965LGE2-F1
#
_cell.length_a   1.000
_cell.length_b   1.000
_cell.length_c   1.000
_cell.angle_alpha   90.00
_cell.angle_beta   90.00
_cell.angle_gamma   90.00
#
_symmetry.space_group_name_H-M   'P 1'
#
loop_
_entity.id
_entity.type
_entity.pdbx_description
1 polymer ?
#
loop_
_entity_poly.entity_id
_entity_poly.type
_entity_poly.pdbx_seq_one_letter_code
_entity_poly.pdbx_strand_id
1 'polypeptide(L)'
;YGSRVEIIEAVKEISGEVKAGRLDPETIDEKIVSGHLYTRDLPDPDLLIRTSGEMRISNFLLWQISYAEIHVTPVLWPDFGKEQLAEALADYARRERRFGGV
;
A
#
# COMPACT_ATOMS: atom_id res chain seq x y z
N TYR A 1 -1.09 12.95 3.27
CA TYR A 1 -1.61 11.84 2.45
C TYR A 1 -2.65 11.07 3.27
N GLY A 2 -3.70 10.56 2.62
CA GLY A 2 -4.67 9.66 3.26
C GLY A 2 -5.32 8.77 2.21
N SER A 3 -5.25 7.47 2.39
CA SER A 3 -5.61 6.50 1.34
C SER A 3 -7.08 6.55 0.95
N ARG A 4 -8.00 6.81 1.89
CA ARG A 4 -9.41 7.07 1.55
C ARG A 4 -9.60 8.26 0.60
N VAL A 5 -8.83 9.34 0.77
CA VAL A 5 -8.93 10.52 -0.11
C VAL A 5 -8.38 10.18 -1.49
N GLU A 6 -7.23 9.49 -1.54
CA GLU A 6 -6.65 8.99 -2.79
C GLU A 6 -7.64 8.11 -3.57
N ILE A 7 -8.28 7.14 -2.92
CA ILE A 7 -9.25 6.26 -3.56
C ILE A 7 -10.46 7.05 -4.07
N ILE A 8 -10.97 8.02 -3.30
CA ILE A 8 -12.07 8.89 -3.75
C ILE A 8 -11.68 9.68 -4.99
N GLU A 9 -10.45 10.20 -5.06
CA GLU A 9 -9.96 10.94 -6.22
C GLU A 9 -9.80 10.03 -7.44
N ALA A 10 -9.20 8.86 -7.28
CA ALA A 10 -9.09 7.85 -8.34
C ALA A 10 -10.48 7.48 -8.91
N VAL A 11 -11.47 7.23 -8.04
CA VAL A 11 -12.85 6.94 -8.46
C VAL A 11 -13.47 8.12 -9.22
N LYS A 12 -13.23 9.37 -8.80
CA LYS A 12 -13.74 10.56 -9.49
C LYS A 12 -13.11 10.73 -10.87
N GLU A 13 -11.80 10.48 -11.01
CA GLU A 13 -11.10 10.52 -12.30
C GLU A 13 -11.67 9.46 -13.24
N ILE A 14 -11.72 8.19 -12.81
CA ILE A 14 -12.29 7.06 -13.56
C ILE A 14 -13.74 7.38 -13.98
N SER A 15 -14.56 7.87 -13.06
CA SER A 15 -15.96 8.25 -13.37
C SER A 15 -16.04 9.35 -14.42
N GLY A 16 -15.10 10.30 -14.40
CA GLY A 16 -14.98 11.35 -15.41
C GLY A 16 -14.64 10.81 -16.79
N GLU A 17 -13.77 9.81 -16.87
CA GLU A 17 -13.42 9.15 -18.13
C GLU A 17 -14.56 8.31 -18.70
N VAL A 18 -15.27 7.57 -17.84
CA VAL A 18 -16.49 6.82 -18.21
C VAL A 18 -17.55 7.78 -18.75
N LYS A 19 -17.83 8.88 -18.04
CA LYS A 19 -18.80 9.89 -18.49
C LYS A 19 -18.42 10.52 -19.83
N ALA A 20 -17.13 10.64 -20.12
CA ALA A 20 -16.63 11.17 -21.38
C ALA A 20 -16.57 10.13 -22.52
N GLY A 21 -16.96 8.87 -22.26
CA GLY A 21 -16.90 7.78 -23.24
C GLY A 21 -15.47 7.32 -23.56
N ARG A 22 -14.49 7.64 -22.71
CA ARG A 22 -13.08 7.22 -22.89
C ARG A 22 -12.76 5.88 -22.23
N LEU A 23 -13.60 5.43 -21.30
CA LEU A 23 -13.44 4.18 -20.57
C LEU A 23 -14.78 3.45 -20.48
N ASP A 24 -14.79 2.15 -20.75
CA ASP A 24 -15.95 1.29 -20.57
C ASP A 24 -15.99 0.83 -19.09
N PRO A 25 -17.08 1.09 -18.34
CA PRO A 25 -17.17 0.68 -16.94
C PRO A 25 -17.00 -0.83 -16.72
N GLU A 26 -17.36 -1.67 -17.70
CA GLU A 26 -17.22 -3.13 -17.59
C GLU A 26 -15.76 -3.60 -17.72
N THR A 27 -14.86 -2.72 -18.17
CA THR A 27 -13.43 -3.02 -18.29
C THR A 27 -12.62 -2.60 -17.07
N ILE A 28 -13.22 -1.91 -16.10
CA ILE A 28 -12.52 -1.43 -14.89
C ILE A 28 -12.02 -2.62 -14.08
N ASP A 29 -10.70 -2.71 -13.94
CA ASP A 29 -9.99 -3.73 -13.17
C ASP A 29 -9.01 -3.09 -12.18
N GLU A 30 -8.28 -3.93 -11.42
CA GLU A 30 -7.28 -3.47 -10.46
C GLU A 30 -6.18 -2.62 -11.10
N LYS A 31 -5.79 -2.93 -12.34
CA LYS A 31 -4.75 -2.18 -13.05
C LYS A 31 -5.21 -0.76 -13.37
N ILE A 32 -6.46 -0.61 -13.81
CA ILE A 32 -7.07 0.70 -14.05
C ILE A 32 -7.15 1.47 -12.74
N VAL A 33 -7.64 0.86 -11.65
CA VAL A 33 -7.71 1.54 -10.35
C VAL A 33 -6.31 1.98 -9.89
N SER A 34 -5.33 1.09 -9.89
CA SER A 34 -3.93 1.39 -9.53
C SER A 34 -3.34 2.50 -10.40
N GLY A 35 -3.68 2.54 -11.70
CA GLY A 35 -3.27 3.58 -12.64
C GLY A 35 -3.83 4.98 -12.33
N HIS A 36 -4.84 5.09 -11.48
CA HIS A 36 -5.45 6.36 -11.04
C HIS A 36 -5.12 6.73 -9.59
N LEU A 37 -4.36 5.90 -8.86
CA LEU A 37 -3.86 6.24 -7.53
C LEU A 37 -2.65 7.19 -7.65
N TYR A 38 -2.31 7.89 -6.56
CA TYR A 38 -1.14 8.77 -6.55
C TYR A 38 0.17 7.99 -6.74
N THR A 39 0.14 6.69 -6.44
CA THR A 39 1.27 5.77 -6.55
C THR A 39 1.34 5.03 -7.90
N ARG A 40 0.62 5.48 -8.94
CA ARG A 40 0.45 4.76 -10.22
C ARG A 40 1.70 4.32 -10.99
N ASP A 41 2.88 4.80 -10.61
CA ASP A 41 4.17 4.45 -11.21
C ASP A 41 5.13 3.78 -10.21
N LEU A 42 4.63 3.41 -9.03
CA LEU A 42 5.37 2.76 -7.97
C LEU A 42 4.87 1.33 -7.78
N PRO A 43 5.76 0.36 -7.48
CA PRO A 43 5.34 -0.96 -7.07
C PRO A 43 4.65 -0.91 -5.71
N ASP A 44 3.79 -1.89 -5.46
CA ASP A 44 3.21 -2.08 -4.13
C ASP A 44 4.31 -2.39 -3.10
N PRO A 45 4.20 -1.88 -1.86
CA PRO A 45 5.17 -2.19 -0.82
C PRO A 45 5.13 -3.67 -0.44
N ASP A 46 6.29 -4.31 -0.42
CA ASP A 46 6.44 -5.65 0.14
C ASP A 46 6.30 -5.68 1.67
N LEU A 47 6.75 -4.61 2.33
CA LEU A 47 6.87 -4.50 3.78
C LEU A 47 6.44 -3.11 4.25
N LEU A 48 5.46 -3.07 5.15
CA LEU A 48 5.09 -1.89 5.92
C LEU A 48 5.71 -1.96 7.32
N ILE A 49 6.57 -1.00 7.64
CA ILE A 49 7.15 -0.85 8.98
C ILE A 49 6.37 0.22 9.75
N ARG A 50 5.95 -0.11 10.98
CA ARG A 50 5.27 0.83 11.89
C ARG A 50 5.95 0.90 13.26
N THR A 51 6.43 2.08 13.61
CA THR A 51 7.07 2.39 14.88
C THR A 51 6.05 2.63 16.01
N SER A 52 6.56 2.84 17.23
CA SER A 52 5.82 3.17 18.46
C SER A 52 4.79 2.14 18.94
N GLY A 53 4.85 0.91 18.46
CA GLY A 53 4.03 -0.21 18.94
C GLY A 53 2.56 -0.17 18.51
N GLU A 54 2.19 0.75 17.62
CA GLU A 54 0.79 1.00 17.30
C GLU A 54 0.24 0.02 16.25
N MET A 55 -0.65 -0.87 16.69
CA MET A 55 -1.26 -1.92 15.87
C MET A 55 -2.46 -1.41 15.04
N ARG A 56 -2.20 -0.44 14.15
CA ARG A 56 -3.20 0.10 13.21
C ARG A 56 -2.52 0.59 11.93
N ILE A 57 -3.25 0.66 10.81
CA ILE A 57 -2.71 1.24 9.57
C ILE A 57 -2.85 2.76 9.53
N SER A 58 -3.88 3.31 10.18
CA SER A 58 -4.16 4.75 10.19
C SER A 58 -4.29 5.37 8.79
N ASN A 59 -5.04 4.71 7.89
CA ASN A 59 -5.37 5.23 6.56
C ASN A 59 -4.14 5.48 5.65
N PHE A 60 -3.08 4.69 5.84
CA PHE A 60 -1.87 4.74 5.04
C PHE A 60 -1.87 3.60 4.00
N LEU A 61 -1.75 3.96 2.72
CA LEU A 61 -1.59 3.06 1.57
C LEU A 61 -2.54 1.84 1.54
N LEU A 62 -3.83 2.00 1.88
CA LEU A 62 -4.77 0.89 2.11
C LEU A 62 -4.92 -0.05 0.90
N TRP A 63 -4.84 0.49 -0.31
CA TRP A 63 -4.88 -0.30 -1.54
C TRP A 63 -3.56 -1.05 -1.75
N GLN A 64 -2.45 -0.30 -1.66
CA GLN A 64 -1.12 -0.76 -2.00
C GLN A 64 -0.56 -1.78 -1.00
N ILE A 65 -0.96 -1.71 0.28
CA ILE A 65 -0.49 -2.65 1.31
C ILE A 65 -1.39 -3.88 1.48
N SER A 66 -2.34 -4.11 0.58
CA SER A 66 -3.30 -5.23 0.67
C SER A 66 -2.62 -6.59 0.82
N TYR A 67 -1.44 -6.75 0.21
CA TYR A 67 -0.60 -7.94 0.30
C TYR A 67 0.75 -7.71 1.01
N ALA A 68 0.98 -6.50 1.53
CA ALA A 68 2.23 -6.20 2.23
C ALA A 68 2.32 -6.96 3.55
N GLU A 69 3.52 -7.42 3.89
CA GLU A 69 3.80 -7.84 5.24
C GLU A 69 3.87 -6.63 6.18
N ILE A 70 3.44 -6.80 7.43
CA ILE A 70 3.48 -5.73 8.43
C ILE A 70 4.51 -6.10 9.49
N HIS A 71 5.41 -5.16 9.79
CA HIS A 71 6.35 -5.21 10.90
C HIS A 71 6.07 -4.05 11.84
N VAL A 72 5.63 -4.35 13.06
CA VAL A 72 5.36 -3.33 14.09
C VAL A 72 6.42 -3.44 15.18
N THR A 73 7.04 -2.31 15.54
CA THR A 73 8.08 -2.24 16.56
C THR A 73 7.73 -1.20 17.63
N PRO A 74 8.03 -1.46 18.92
CA PRO A 74 7.85 -0.47 19.98
C PRO A 74 8.83 0.70 19.89
N VAL A 75 9.90 0.60 19.10
CA VAL A 75 10.89 1.68 18.91
C VAL A 75 10.20 2.93 18.39
N LEU A 76 10.48 4.08 18.99
CA LEU A 76 9.92 5.37 18.55
C LEU A 76 10.61 5.85 17.28
N TRP A 77 9.90 6.60 16.43
CA TRP A 77 10.46 7.08 15.15
C TRP A 77 11.80 7.84 15.27
N PRO A 78 12.00 8.74 16.26
CA PRO A 78 13.29 9.42 16.43
C PRO A 78 14.47 8.48 16.74
N ASP A 79 14.18 7.30 17.30
CA ASP A 79 15.15 6.29 17.69
C ASP A 79 15.29 5.17 16.63
N PHE A 80 14.47 5.20 15.57
CA PHE A 80 14.50 4.19 14.51
C PHE A 80 15.61 4.50 13.51
N GLY A 81 16.68 3.71 13.54
CA GLY A 81 17.87 3.87 12.70
C GLY A 81 18.16 2.70 11.77
N LYS A 82 19.41 2.63 11.28
CA LYS A 82 19.87 1.59 10.34
C LYS A 82 19.78 0.18 10.94
N GLU A 83 20.03 0.04 12.23
CA GLU A 83 20.00 -1.25 12.93
C GLU A 83 18.58 -1.82 13.00
N GLN A 84 17.59 -0.98 13.34
CA GLN A 84 16.18 -1.38 13.41
C GLN A 84 15.62 -1.66 12.00
N LEU A 85 16.05 -0.91 10.99
CA LEU A 85 15.71 -1.23 9.60
C LEU A 85 16.28 -2.60 9.19
N ALA A 86 17.53 -2.89 9.51
CA ALA A 86 18.14 -4.19 9.22
C ALA A 86 17.42 -5.33 9.96
N GLU A 87 16.99 -5.12 11.20
CA GLU A 87 16.17 -6.07 11.96
C GLU A 87 14.82 -6.31 11.29
N ALA A 88 14.11 -5.26 10.86
CA ALA A 88 12.83 -5.37 10.17
C ALA A 88 12.97 -6.12 8.83
N LEU A 89 14.03 -5.87 8.08
CA LEU A 89 14.32 -6.59 6.83
C LEU A 89 14.70 -8.06 7.09
N ALA A 90 15.45 -8.34 8.16
CA ALA A 90 15.78 -9.70 8.55
C ALA A 90 14.53 -10.47 9.01
N ASP A 91 13.59 -9.81 9.70
CA ASP A 91 12.29 -10.39 10.06
C ASP A 91 11.48 -10.76 8.81
N TYR A 92 11.35 -9.82 7.87
CA TYR A 92 10.69 -10.05 6.58
C TYR A 92 11.33 -11.20 5.79
N ALA A 93 12.67 -11.26 5.72
CA ALA A 93 13.39 -12.30 4.99
C ALA A 93 13.26 -13.70 5.60
N ARG A 94 13.01 -13.81 6.91
CA ARG A 94 12.83 -15.10 7.61
C ARG A 94 11.45 -15.71 7.42
N ARG A 95 10.46 -14.95 6.95
CA ARG A 95 9.09 -15.45 6.85
C ARG A 95 9.00 -16.49 5.74
N GLU A 96 8.48 -17.67 6.08
CA GLU A 96 8.23 -18.71 5.08
C GLU A 96 7.09 -18.27 4.17
N ARG A 97 7.46 -17.85 2.97
CA ARG A 97 6.49 -17.60 1.90
C ARG A 97 5.97 -18.96 1.47
N ARG A 98 4.69 -19.23 1.76
CA ARG A 98 4.03 -20.41 1.20
C ARG A 98 4.06 -20.27 -0.32
N PHE A 99 4.79 -21.15 -1.00
CA PHE A 99 4.73 -21.25 -2.45
C PHE A 99 3.28 -21.53 -2.85
N GLY A 100 2.65 -20.52 -3.46
CA GLY A 100 1.22 -20.53 -3.78
C GLY A 100 0.69 -19.10 -3.75
N GLY A 101 1.01 -18.37 -4.82
CA GLY A 101 0.66 -16.98 -5.00
C GLY A 101 -0.83 -16.73 -4.83
N VAL A 102 -1.15 -15.65 -4.13
CA VAL A 102 -2.40 -14.94 -4.33
C VAL A 102 -2.23 -14.11 -5.60
#